data_AF-A0A4S0G1Z9-F1
#
_entry.id   AF-A0A4S0G1Z9-F1
#
_cell.length_a   1.000
_cell.length_b   1.000
_cell.length_c   1.000
_cell.angle_alpha   90.00
_cell.angle_beta   90.00
_cell.angle_gamma   90.00
#
_symmetry.space_group_name_H-M   'P 1'
#
loop_
_entity.id
_entity.type
_entity.pdbx_description
1 polymer ?
#
loop_
_entity_poly.entity_id
_entity_poly.type
_entity_poly.pdbx_seq_one_letter_code
_entity_poly.pdbx_strand_id
1 'polypeptide(L)'
;MPDLRLGRLPKVGVVRMTIVLPEPLKEELDQYAAEYGRLYEPVDTAALIPHMLEAFVHSDRGWRSRKAKAGRARQRGASPASGETRSGTQGDSSA
;
A
#
# COMPACT_ATOMS: atom_id res chain seq x y z
N MET A 1 -34.85 -8.38 14.32
CA MET A 1 -34.24 -9.13 13.20
C MET A 1 -32.83 -9.52 13.65
N PRO A 2 -32.37 -10.76 13.45
CA PRO A 2 -31.10 -11.18 14.02
C PRO A 2 -29.95 -10.49 13.29
N ASP A 3 -29.17 -9.67 14.02
CA ASP A 3 -27.93 -9.09 13.52
C ASP A 3 -26.91 -10.21 13.28
N LEU A 4 -26.44 -10.31 12.05
CA LEU A 4 -25.34 -11.20 11.69
C LEU A 4 -24.08 -10.75 12.44
N ARG A 5 -23.55 -11.63 13.30
CA ARG A 5 -22.31 -11.39 14.06
C ARG A 5 -21.07 -11.29 13.19
N LEU A 6 -21.18 -11.59 11.89
CA LEU A 6 -20.12 -11.41 10.92
C LEU A 6 -20.25 -10.03 10.29
N GLY A 7 -19.36 -9.11 10.67
CA GLY A 7 -19.19 -7.83 9.99
C GLY A 7 -18.80 -8.02 8.52
N ARG A 8 -18.83 -6.94 7.73
CA ARG A 8 -18.51 -7.01 6.29
C ARG A 8 -17.14 -7.65 6.08
N LEU A 9 -17.13 -8.76 5.34
CA LEU A 9 -15.90 -9.45 4.97
C LEU A 9 -14.99 -8.53 4.17
N PRO A 10 -13.66 -8.58 4.40
CA PRO A 10 -12.70 -7.82 3.60
C PRO A 10 -12.82 -8.23 2.14
N LYS A 11 -13.01 -7.25 1.26
CA LYS A 11 -12.98 -7.49 -0.19
C LYS A 11 -11.53 -7.75 -0.60
N VAL A 12 -11.18 -9.00 -0.84
CA VAL A 12 -9.93 -9.34 -1.53
C VAL A 12 -10.16 -9.05 -3.01
N GLY A 13 -9.57 -7.97 -3.50
CA GLY A 13 -9.67 -7.56 -4.90
C GLY A 13 -8.51 -8.13 -5.71
N VAL A 14 -8.81 -8.84 -6.80
CA VAL A 14 -7.84 -9.16 -7.85
C VAL A 14 -7.90 -8.06 -8.90
N VAL A 15 -6.75 -7.52 -9.30
CA VAL A 15 -6.64 -6.48 -10.33
C VAL A 15 -5.90 -7.06 -11.53
N ARG A 16 -6.51 -7.02 -12.71
CA ARG A 16 -5.86 -7.37 -13.97
C ARG A 16 -5.18 -6.14 -14.55
N MET A 17 -3.90 -6.26 -14.90
CA MET A 17 -3.11 -5.20 -15.51
C MET A 17 -2.43 -5.74 -16.77
N THR A 18 -2.52 -5.00 -17.88
CA THR A 18 -1.77 -5.29 -19.11
C THR A 18 -0.51 -4.44 -19.12
N ILE A 19 0.64 -5.07 -19.36
CA ILE A 19 1.95 -4.42 -19.41
C ILE A 19 2.59 -4.68 -20.78
N VAL A 20 3.32 -3.70 -21.28
CA VAL A 20 4.16 -3.84 -22.47
C VAL A 20 5.59 -4.09 -22.00
N LEU A 21 6.21 -5.14 -22.52
CA LEU A 21 7.57 -5.57 -22.18
C LEU A 21 8.42 -5.60 -23.46
N PRO A 22 9.70 -5.23 -23.40
CA PRO A 22 10.64 -5.54 -24.47
C PRO A 22 10.73 -7.05 -24.69
N GLU A 23 10.85 -7.48 -25.94
CA GLU A 23 10.99 -8.90 -26.31
C GLU A 23 12.16 -9.60 -25.59
N PRO A 24 13.37 -9.02 -25.50
CA PRO A 24 14.47 -9.66 -24.78
C PRO A 24 14.16 -9.90 -23.29
N LEU A 25 13.39 -8.99 -22.67
CA LEU A 25 13.02 -9.16 -21.26
C LEU A 25 12.04 -10.32 -21.08
N LYS A 26 11.13 -10.55 -22.04
CA LYS A 26 10.22 -11.69 -22.00
C LYS A 26 10.98 -13.01 -22.08
N GLU A 27 11.96 -13.11 -22.98
CA GLU A 27 12.79 -14.31 -23.15
C GLU A 27 13.59 -14.64 -21.88
N GLU A 28 14.21 -13.64 -21.26
CA GLU A 28 14.93 -13.81 -19.98
C GLU A 28 13.99 -14.28 -18.86
N LEU A 29 12.79 -13.72 -18.79
CA LEU A 29 11.80 -14.12 -17.78
C LEU A 29 11.31 -15.56 -17.99
N ASP A 30 11.15 -16.01 -19.25
CA ASP A 30 10.78 -17.39 -19.57
C ASP A 30 11.89 -18.38 -19.21
N GLN A 31 13.14 -18.04 -19.49
CA GLN A 31 14.29 -18.84 -19.07
C GLN A 31 14.35 -18.96 -17.56
N TYR A 32 14.18 -17.84 -16.84
CA TYR A 32 14.13 -17.84 -15.39
C TYR A 32 12.99 -18.71 -14.84
N ALA A 33 11.80 -18.64 -15.42
CA ALA A 33 10.66 -19.48 -15.02
C ALA A 33 10.96 -20.98 -15.26
N ALA A 34 11.61 -21.31 -16.37
CA ALA A 34 12.05 -22.68 -16.67
C ALA A 34 13.09 -23.18 -15.65
N GLU A 35 14.05 -22.34 -15.25
CA GLU A 35 15.01 -22.69 -14.19
C GLU A 35 14.35 -22.86 -12.84
N TYR A 36 13.42 -21.98 -12.48
CA TYR A 36 12.61 -22.11 -11.27
C TYR A 36 11.86 -23.44 -11.25
N GLY A 37 11.25 -23.82 -12.38
CA GLY A 37 10.54 -25.09 -12.52
C GLY A 37 11.42 -26.34 -12.44
N ARG A 38 12.74 -26.22 -12.67
CA ARG A 38 13.69 -27.33 -12.46
C ARG A 38 13.99 -27.57 -10.97
N LEU A 39 13.96 -26.51 -10.17
CA LEU A 39 14.25 -26.58 -8.73
C LEU A 39 13.00 -26.82 -7.88
N TYR A 40 11.85 -26.35 -8.37
CA TYR A 40 10.57 -26.38 -7.67
C TYR A 40 9.51 -27.01 -8.58
N GLU A 41 8.46 -26.25 -8.89
CA GLU A 41 7.36 -26.68 -9.74
C GLU A 41 7.32 -25.80 -11.00
N PRO A 42 7.00 -26.40 -12.17
CA PRO A 42 6.80 -25.63 -13.39
C PRO A 42 5.75 -24.54 -13.19
N VAL A 43 6.13 -23.30 -13.49
CA VAL A 43 5.26 -22.13 -13.35
C VAL A 43 5.33 -21.29 -14.61
N ASP A 44 4.20 -20.74 -15.02
CA ASP A 44 4.16 -19.77 -16.11
C ASP A 44 4.78 -18.44 -15.67
N THR A 45 5.51 -17.81 -16.57
CA THR A 45 6.14 -16.50 -16.36
C THR A 45 5.12 -15.47 -15.86
N ALA A 46 3.90 -15.45 -16.41
CA ALA A 46 2.88 -14.50 -16.00
C ALA A 46 2.38 -14.72 -14.55
N ALA A 47 2.44 -15.95 -14.05
CA ALA A 47 2.13 -16.27 -12.67
C ALA A 47 3.28 -15.91 -11.71
N LEU A 48 4.53 -15.94 -12.19
CA LEU A 48 5.71 -15.63 -11.39
C LEU A 48 5.94 -14.11 -11.23
N ILE A 49 5.64 -13.32 -12.27
CA ILE A 49 5.84 -11.85 -12.29
C ILE A 49 5.23 -11.13 -11.07
N PRO A 50 3.96 -11.38 -10.66
CA PRO A 50 3.38 -10.71 -9.50
C PRO A 50 4.20 -10.91 -8.22
N HIS A 51 4.73 -12.12 -7.99
CA HIS A 51 5.55 -12.43 -6.82
C HIS A 51 6.91 -11.75 -6.87
N MET A 52 7.54 -11.70 -8.05
CA MET A 52 8.79 -10.96 -8.26
C MET A 52 8.61 -9.47 -7.97
N LEU A 53 7.53 -8.86 -8.49
CA LEU A 53 7.22 -7.45 -8.27
C LEU A 53 6.94 -7.16 -6.80
N GLU A 54 6.22 -8.05 -6.12
CA GLU A 54 5.99 -7.94 -4.68
C GLU A 54 7.31 -7.95 -3.91
N ALA A 55 8.16 -8.95 -4.14
CA ALA A 55 9.47 -9.05 -3.51
C ALA A 55 10.34 -7.82 -3.80
N PHE A 56 10.34 -7.33 -5.04
CA PHE A 56 11.07 -6.14 -5.47
C PHE A 56 10.64 -4.90 -4.67
N VAL A 57 9.34 -4.60 -4.64
CA VAL A 57 8.79 -3.44 -3.92
C VAL A 57 9.07 -3.51 -2.42
N HIS A 58 9.02 -4.70 -1.81
CA HIS A 58 9.34 -4.91 -0.40
C HIS A 58 10.84 -4.72 -0.11
N SER A 59 11.71 -5.08 -1.06
CA SER A 59 13.16 -4.96 -0.91
C SER A 59 13.66 -3.52 -1.04
N ASP A 60 13.01 -2.67 -1.87
CA ASP A 60 13.42 -1.29 -2.13
C ASP A 60 13.38 -0.43 -0.86
N ARG A 61 14.55 -0.23 -0.24
CA ARG A 61 14.72 0.58 0.97
C ARG A 61 14.35 2.03 0.73
N GLY A 62 14.73 2.59 -0.42
CA GLY A 62 14.47 3.98 -0.75
C GLY A 62 12.98 4.26 -0.86
N TRP A 63 12.24 3.35 -1.51
CA TRP A 63 10.79 3.36 -1.55
C TRP A 63 10.17 3.27 -0.15
N ARG A 64 10.58 2.28 0.65
CA ARG A 64 10.05 2.09 2.01
C ARG A 64 10.26 3.31 2.89
N SER A 65 11.43 3.93 2.84
CA SER A 65 11.72 5.16 3.59
C SER A 65 10.83 6.33 3.17
N ARG A 66 10.59 6.53 1.86
CA ARG A 66 9.69 7.58 1.36
C ARG A 66 8.23 7.31 1.77
N LYS A 67 7.75 6.07 1.65
CA LYS A 67 6.40 5.66 2.04
C LYS A 67 6.13 5.92 3.53
N ALA A 68 7.09 5.59 4.40
CA ALA A 68 6.97 5.83 5.84
C ALA A 68 6.88 7.33 6.18
N LYS A 69 7.70 8.18 5.52
CA LYS A 69 7.65 9.64 5.68
C LYS A 69 6.31 10.22 5.23
N ALA A 70 5.79 9.78 4.08
CA ALA A 70 4.48 10.22 3.58
C ALA A 70 3.32 9.82 4.54
N GLY A 71 3.37 8.61 5.12
CA GLY A 71 2.41 8.18 6.14
C GLY A 71 2.43 9.06 7.39
N ARG A 72 3.62 9.41 7.88
CA ARG A 72 3.78 10.33 9.03
C ARG A 72 3.28 11.75 8.73
N ALA A 73 3.53 12.26 7.51
CA ALA A 73 3.03 13.58 7.11
C ALA A 73 1.50 13.62 7.08
N ARG A 74 0.85 12.57 6.55
CA ARG A 74 -0.62 12.44 6.54
C ARG A 74 -1.21 12.37 7.95
N GLN A 75 -0.55 11.71 8.89
CA GLN A 75 -0.99 11.68 10.29
C GLN A 75 -0.87 13.04 10.97
N ARG A 76 0.17 13.83 10.68
CA ARG A 76 0.35 15.17 11.27
C ARG A 76 -0.63 16.21 10.71
N GLY A 77 -1.09 16.05 9.47
CA GLY A 77 -2.08 16.94 8.86
C GLY A 77 -3.54 16.62 9.20
N ALA A 78 -3.80 15.50 9.89
CA ALA A 78 -5.15 15.03 10.21
C ALA A 78 -5.58 15.29 11.67
N SER A 79 -4.78 16.01 12.47
CA SER A 79 -5.27 16.51 13.76
C SER A 79 -6.30 17.61 13.53
N PRO A 80 -7.57 17.45 13.94
CA PRO A 80 -8.49 18.57 13.92
C PRO A 80 -8.02 19.55 15.01
N ALA A 81 -7.82 20.80 14.61
CA ALA A 81 -7.62 21.87 15.55
C ALA A 81 -8.91 22.00 16.39
N SER A 82 -8.86 21.54 17.64
CA SER A 82 -9.83 21.96 18.66
C SER A 82 -9.57 23.43 18.94
N GLY A 83 -10.28 24.28 18.20
CA GLY A 83 -10.36 25.70 18.45
C GLY A 83 -11.13 25.93 19.75
N GLU A 84 -10.44 26.44 20.76
CA GLU A 84 -11.08 27.17 21.84
C GLU A 84 -10.26 28.43 22.12
N THR A 85 -10.31 29.37 21.18
CA THR A 85 -10.02 30.78 21.47
C THR A 85 -11.21 31.33 22.27
N ARG A 86 -11.13 31.28 23.60
CA ARG A 86 -11.97 32.13 24.45
C ARG A 86 -11.40 33.55 24.43
N SER A 87 -11.93 34.36 23.52
CA SER A 87 -11.99 35.81 23.68
C SER A 87 -13.26 36.14 24.45
N GLY A 88 -13.11 36.86 25.56
CA GLY A 88 -14.21 37.29 26.44
C GLY A 88 -13.73 38.45 27.29
N THR A 89 -13.69 39.63 26.68
CA THR A 89 -13.60 40.95 27.30
C THR A 89 -14.78 41.17 28.28
N GLN A 90 -14.56 41.89 29.39
CA GLN A 90 -15.35 43.06 29.84
C GLN A 90 -15.69 43.15 31.35
N GLY A 91 -15.52 44.37 31.90
CA GLY A 91 -16.19 44.92 33.10
C GLY A 91 -15.30 44.92 34.36
N ASP A 92 -14.62 46.01 34.74
CA ASP A 92 -15.15 47.22 35.39
C ASP A 92 -15.94 46.95 36.68
N SER A 93 -15.37 47.24 37.86
CA SER A 93 -16.00 48.05 38.91
C SER A 93 -15.23 48.06 40.23
N SER A 94 -15.16 49.28 40.77
CA SER A 94 -14.71 49.81 42.06
C SER A 94 -15.01 49.00 43.32
N ALA A 95 -14.09 49.08 44.30
CA ALA A 95 -14.27 49.80 45.58
C ALA A 95 -12.94 49.87 46.34
#